data_AF-A0A5B0EFL8-F1
#
_entry.id   AF-A0A5B0EFL8-F1
#
_cell.length_a   1.000
_cell.length_b   1.000
_cell.length_c   1.000
_cell.angle_alpha   90.00
_cell.angle_beta   90.00
_cell.angle_gamma   90.00
#
_symmetry.space_group_name_H-M   'P 1'
#
loop_
_entity.id
_entity.type
_entity.pdbx_description
1 polymer ?
#
loop_
_entity_poly.entity_id
_entity_poly.type
_entity_poly.pdbx_seq_one_letter_code
_entity_poly.pdbx_strand_id
1 'polypeptide(L)'
;MLSASAGAAPTQTDWEAGAYRGAVDVVESNGANNQDSLQGVVFDDTNKNSVLDGNERGLNGAEVSNGRKIATTDAKGSYELPAFENMTVFVTQPRGYQVPIDENNVAQFFYNYLPEGSPQLTYGGIAPTGQLPQAVNFPLTASKLTQSPEQHCAIGADIQTYNQKEVEFARNGVFTDLAARQDYAGCGALFIGDLVGDDLSVFDQTRELTSMLNGPARFLPGVLTLDIKNMLVTERFTTRGGDGSDQMVLSLNTSKYRAWYAENITKPRSSAEELENPLEVSRDEPAEQAWLTTNFWMGSTGSTVEAAIDGGGPVVASRTQQLRGEDPLIGAEYSDPVAIMEQFVHGGGLADRSMHLWRLALPADLEVGEHTAKVTSTDVHGRKFTETLVFEVTK
;
A
#
# COMPACT_ATOMS: atom_id res chain seq x y z
N MET A 1 13.61 -9.56 -34.66
CA MET A 1 13.34 -8.31 -33.92
C MET A 1 14.50 -8.11 -32.96
N LEU A 2 15.24 -7.02 -33.11
CA LEU A 2 16.40 -6.71 -32.27
C LEU A 2 15.90 -6.43 -30.86
N SER A 3 16.30 -7.26 -29.90
CA SER A 3 16.21 -6.96 -28.47
C SER A 3 16.91 -5.63 -28.23
N ALA A 4 16.15 -4.62 -27.81
CA ALA A 4 16.74 -3.43 -27.22
C ALA A 4 17.35 -3.90 -25.89
N SER A 5 18.68 -4.05 -25.86
CA SER A 5 19.37 -4.34 -24.60
C SER A 5 18.97 -3.28 -23.59
N ALA A 6 18.34 -3.70 -22.49
CA ALA A 6 18.23 -2.87 -21.31
C ALA A 6 19.64 -2.33 -21.02
N GLY A 7 19.78 -1.00 -20.90
CA GLY A 7 21.07 -0.43 -20.55
C GLY A 7 21.55 -1.09 -19.26
N ALA A 8 22.84 -1.43 -19.18
CA ALA A 8 23.42 -1.91 -17.94
C ALA A 8 23.10 -0.89 -16.85
N ALA A 9 22.58 -1.37 -15.73
CA ALA A 9 22.17 -0.48 -14.65
C ALA A 9 23.39 0.17 -13.99
N PRO A 10 23.29 1.44 -13.57
CA PRO A 10 24.42 2.20 -13.07
C PRO A 10 24.92 1.69 -11.71
N THR A 11 26.22 1.83 -11.48
CA THR A 11 26.75 1.81 -10.12
C THR A 11 26.20 2.98 -9.31
N GLN A 12 26.26 2.94 -7.98
CA GLN A 12 25.84 4.07 -7.14
C GLN A 12 26.57 5.38 -7.52
N THR A 13 27.87 5.31 -7.82
CA THR A 13 28.65 6.49 -8.26
C THR A 13 28.16 7.06 -9.59
N ASP A 14 27.82 6.20 -10.55
CA ASP A 14 27.30 6.63 -11.85
C ASP A 14 25.89 7.22 -11.71
N TRP A 15 25.08 6.66 -10.81
CA TRP A 15 23.76 7.17 -10.48
C TRP A 15 23.85 8.59 -9.92
N GLU A 16 24.67 8.82 -8.89
CA GLU A 16 24.84 10.11 -8.23
C GLU A 16 25.22 11.24 -9.21
N ALA A 17 26.06 10.94 -10.21
CA ALA A 17 26.47 11.92 -11.21
C ALA A 17 25.39 12.22 -12.28
N GLY A 18 24.49 11.28 -12.54
CA GLY A 18 23.49 11.36 -13.61
C GLY A 18 22.06 11.63 -13.15
N ALA A 19 21.80 11.46 -11.86
CA ALA A 19 20.50 11.58 -11.23
C ALA A 19 19.85 12.92 -11.52
N TYR A 20 18.56 12.89 -11.86
CA TYR A 20 17.79 14.11 -12.08
C TYR A 20 17.32 14.65 -10.73
N ARG A 21 18.12 15.54 -10.12
CA ARG A 21 17.75 16.19 -8.86
C ARG A 21 16.89 17.42 -9.12
N GLY A 22 15.76 17.52 -8.42
CA GLY A 22 14.74 18.50 -8.74
C GLY A 22 13.49 18.42 -7.88
N ALA A 23 12.46 19.16 -8.26
CA ALA A 23 11.18 19.19 -7.55
C ALA A 23 10.02 19.38 -8.54
N VAL A 24 8.79 19.34 -8.04
CA VAL A 24 7.61 19.76 -8.81
C VAL A 24 7.64 21.29 -8.96
N ASP A 25 7.34 21.79 -10.17
CA ASP A 25 7.29 23.22 -10.48
C ASP A 25 5.92 23.79 -10.07
N VAL A 26 5.87 24.54 -8.98
CA VAL A 26 4.63 25.14 -8.46
C VAL A 26 4.65 26.64 -8.76
N VAL A 27 3.72 27.08 -9.60
CA VAL A 27 3.55 28.49 -9.94
C VAL A 27 2.54 29.10 -8.97
N GLU A 28 3.02 29.91 -8.03
CA GLU A 28 2.18 30.57 -7.04
C GLU A 28 1.15 31.51 -7.69
N SER A 29 -0.02 31.65 -7.04
CA SER A 29 -1.05 32.58 -7.47
C SER A 29 -0.75 33.99 -6.96
N ASN A 30 -0.80 35.00 -7.84
CA ASN A 30 -0.54 36.41 -7.52
C ASN A 30 -1.82 37.21 -7.13
N GLY A 31 -2.94 36.55 -6.81
CA GLY A 31 -4.20 37.20 -6.45
C GLY A 31 -5.24 36.23 -5.88
N ALA A 32 -6.36 36.77 -5.38
CA ALA A 32 -7.47 35.97 -4.84
C ALA A 32 -8.06 35.05 -5.92
N ASN A 33 -7.61 33.79 -5.92
CA ASN A 33 -7.96 32.82 -6.94
C ASN A 33 -9.01 31.88 -6.38
N ASN A 34 -10.26 32.05 -6.83
CA ASN A 34 -11.38 31.17 -6.51
C ASN A 34 -11.53 30.14 -7.63
N GLN A 35 -10.45 29.41 -7.93
CA GLN A 35 -10.44 28.40 -8.99
C GLN A 35 -10.95 27.07 -8.45
N ASP A 36 -12.00 26.55 -9.10
CA ASP A 36 -12.55 25.22 -8.83
C ASP A 36 -11.72 24.10 -9.50
N SER A 37 -10.64 24.46 -10.18
CA SER A 37 -9.79 23.58 -10.99
C SER A 37 -8.30 23.89 -10.80
N LEU A 38 -7.49 22.86 -10.65
CA LEU A 38 -6.03 22.94 -10.75
C LEU A 38 -5.60 22.54 -12.16
N GLN A 39 -4.68 23.31 -12.73
CA GLN A 39 -4.13 23.09 -14.04
C GLN A 39 -2.60 22.98 -13.98
N GLY A 40 -2.01 22.49 -15.06
CA GLY A 40 -0.56 22.46 -15.21
C GLY A 40 -0.11 21.79 -16.48
N VAL A 41 1.20 21.60 -16.60
CA VAL A 41 1.84 20.97 -17.74
C VAL A 41 2.74 19.84 -17.27
N VAL A 42 2.67 18.68 -17.92
CA VAL A 42 3.71 17.66 -17.83
C VAL A 42 4.67 17.88 -18.99
N PHE A 43 5.97 18.04 -18.72
CA PHE A 43 6.94 18.44 -19.75
C PHE A 43 8.26 17.68 -19.68
N ASP A 44 8.95 17.66 -20.82
CA ASP A 44 10.29 17.12 -20.99
C ASP A 44 11.30 18.17 -20.52
N ASP A 45 11.71 18.08 -19.26
CA ASP A 45 12.74 18.94 -18.66
C ASP A 45 14.12 18.47 -19.15
N THR A 46 14.54 19.10 -20.24
CA THR A 46 15.75 18.72 -20.97
C THR A 46 17.01 19.30 -20.33
N ASN A 47 16.87 20.41 -19.61
CA ASN A 47 17.98 21.08 -18.95
C ASN A 47 18.12 20.68 -17.46
N LYS A 48 17.13 19.94 -16.94
CA LYS A 48 17.05 19.41 -15.57
C LYS A 48 17.00 20.50 -14.50
N ASN A 49 16.32 21.62 -14.76
CA ASN A 49 16.19 22.71 -13.80
C ASN A 49 14.87 22.69 -12.98
N SER A 50 13.96 21.75 -13.29
CA SER A 50 12.64 21.60 -12.66
C SER A 50 11.71 22.80 -12.83
N VAL A 51 11.87 23.60 -13.88
CA VAL A 51 11.04 24.77 -14.17
C VAL A 51 10.61 24.72 -15.62
N LEU A 52 9.32 24.93 -15.89
CA LEU A 52 8.82 24.93 -17.26
C LEU A 52 9.40 26.12 -18.05
N ASP A 53 10.34 25.83 -18.95
CA ASP A 53 10.92 26.83 -19.85
C ASP A 53 10.16 26.91 -21.19
N GLY A 54 10.19 28.07 -21.84
CA GLY A 54 9.43 28.32 -23.08
C GLY A 54 9.88 27.50 -24.30
N ASN A 55 11.04 26.84 -24.24
CA ASN A 55 11.56 25.95 -25.27
C ASN A 55 11.33 24.46 -24.96
N GLU A 56 10.78 24.13 -23.81
CA GLU A 56 10.56 22.75 -23.38
C GLU A 56 9.23 22.20 -23.87
N ARG A 57 9.27 20.92 -24.20
CA ARG A 57 8.18 20.25 -24.90
C ARG A 57 7.25 19.61 -23.88
N GLY A 58 5.96 19.94 -23.97
CA GLY A 58 4.92 19.21 -23.25
C GLY A 58 4.82 17.74 -23.66
N LEU A 59 4.51 16.88 -22.70
CA LEU A 59 4.38 15.44 -22.87
C LEU A 59 2.91 15.08 -23.05
N ASN A 60 2.54 14.70 -24.28
CA ASN A 60 1.21 14.22 -24.63
C ASN A 60 0.94 12.82 -24.08
N GLY A 61 -0.26 12.59 -23.55
CA GLY A 61 -0.69 11.27 -23.09
C GLY A 61 -0.17 10.87 -21.70
N ALA A 62 0.46 11.77 -20.96
CA ALA A 62 0.80 11.54 -19.56
C ALA A 62 -0.47 11.61 -18.71
N GLU A 63 -0.53 10.81 -17.65
CA GLU A 63 -1.69 10.80 -16.74
C GLU A 63 -1.37 11.54 -15.46
N VAL A 64 -2.29 12.41 -15.04
CA VAL A 64 -2.22 13.16 -13.78
C VAL A 64 -3.49 12.90 -12.99
N SER A 65 -3.37 12.64 -11.69
CA SER A 65 -4.50 12.32 -10.82
C SER A 65 -4.50 13.20 -9.58
N ASN A 66 -5.69 13.55 -9.09
CA ASN A 66 -5.92 14.16 -7.78
C ASN A 66 -6.45 13.15 -6.74
N GLY A 67 -6.31 11.85 -7.01
CA GLY A 67 -6.85 10.76 -6.20
C GLY A 67 -8.35 10.45 -6.43
N ARG A 68 -9.09 11.30 -7.14
CA ARG A 68 -10.51 11.08 -7.49
C ARG A 68 -10.78 11.05 -8.99
N LYS A 69 -10.00 11.79 -9.76
CA LYS A 69 -10.09 11.92 -11.22
C LYS A 69 -8.71 11.79 -11.82
N ILE A 70 -8.68 11.28 -13.05
CA ILE A 70 -7.50 11.19 -13.88
C ILE A 70 -7.71 12.10 -15.09
N ALA A 71 -6.72 12.92 -15.40
CA ALA A 71 -6.63 13.72 -16.61
C ALA A 71 -5.47 13.21 -17.47
N THR A 72 -5.71 13.06 -18.77
CA THR A 72 -4.68 12.75 -19.75
C THR A 72 -4.23 14.04 -20.41
N THR A 73 -2.93 14.30 -20.44
CA THR A 73 -2.37 15.52 -21.00
C THR A 73 -2.58 15.61 -22.52
N ASP A 74 -2.79 16.83 -23.01
CA ASP A 74 -2.95 17.10 -24.44
C ASP A 74 -1.62 17.17 -25.21
N ALA A 75 -1.69 17.54 -26.50
CA ALA A 75 -0.50 17.67 -27.36
C ALA A 75 0.55 18.69 -26.86
N LYS A 76 0.17 19.62 -25.97
CA LYS A 76 1.04 20.59 -25.32
C LYS A 76 1.43 20.17 -23.90
N GLY A 77 1.09 18.95 -23.47
CA GLY A 77 1.32 18.46 -22.12
C GLY A 77 0.38 19.04 -21.07
N SER A 78 -0.64 19.81 -21.47
CA SER A 78 -1.53 20.50 -20.52
C SER A 78 -2.56 19.55 -19.93
N TYR A 79 -2.87 19.73 -18.64
CA TYR A 79 -3.95 19.02 -17.94
C TYR A 79 -4.76 19.97 -17.06
N GLU A 80 -5.98 19.56 -16.72
CA GLU A 80 -6.87 20.25 -15.80
C GLU A 80 -7.62 19.20 -14.95
N LEU A 81 -7.69 19.44 -13.64
CA LEU A 81 -8.36 18.58 -12.66
C LEU A 81 -9.22 19.45 -11.74
N PRO A 82 -10.37 18.97 -11.25
CA PRO A 82 -11.11 19.68 -10.21
C PRO A 82 -10.27 19.81 -8.95
N ALA A 83 -10.23 21.00 -8.37
CA ALA A 83 -9.50 21.29 -7.13
C ALA A 83 -10.44 21.16 -5.92
N PHE A 84 -9.90 20.62 -4.83
CA PHE A 84 -10.58 20.57 -3.53
C PHE A 84 -9.52 20.56 -2.42
N GLU A 85 -9.86 21.09 -1.25
CA GLU A 85 -8.95 21.09 -0.11
C GLU A 85 -8.53 19.68 0.30
N ASN A 86 -7.32 19.55 0.84
CA ASN A 86 -6.75 18.28 1.27
C ASN A 86 -6.67 17.25 0.13
N MET A 87 -6.20 17.69 -1.04
CA MET A 87 -5.92 16.82 -2.18
C MET A 87 -4.41 16.65 -2.38
N THR A 88 -4.03 15.49 -2.91
CA THR A 88 -2.70 15.27 -3.46
C THR A 88 -2.83 15.11 -4.96
N VAL A 89 -2.12 15.93 -5.73
CA VAL A 89 -2.07 15.85 -7.19
C VAL A 89 -0.73 15.24 -7.59
N PHE A 90 -0.74 14.24 -8.44
CA PHE A 90 0.46 13.50 -8.81
C PHE A 90 0.43 13.04 -10.27
N VAL A 91 1.61 12.92 -10.86
CA VAL A 91 1.81 12.38 -12.20
C VAL A 91 2.10 10.87 -12.14
N THR A 92 1.48 10.10 -13.03
CA THR A 92 1.89 8.71 -13.29
C THR A 92 3.11 8.76 -14.21
N GLN A 93 4.27 8.32 -13.72
CA GLN A 93 5.52 8.32 -14.49
C GLN A 93 5.34 7.53 -15.81
N PRO A 94 5.40 8.20 -16.97
CA PRO A 94 5.27 7.51 -18.25
C PRO A 94 6.50 6.64 -18.52
N ARG A 95 6.31 5.58 -19.30
CA ARG A 95 7.41 4.75 -19.80
C ARG A 95 8.44 5.61 -20.53
N GLY A 96 9.72 5.36 -20.27
CA GLY A 96 10.82 6.10 -20.88
C GLY A 96 11.10 7.48 -20.28
N TYR A 97 10.39 7.84 -19.22
CA TYR A 97 10.58 9.08 -18.46
C TYR A 97 10.86 8.77 -16.99
N GLN A 98 11.48 9.73 -16.32
CA GLN A 98 11.84 9.67 -14.91
C GLN A 98 11.45 10.99 -14.24
N VAL A 99 10.77 10.89 -13.11
CA VAL A 99 10.49 12.03 -12.22
C VAL A 99 11.77 12.47 -11.50
N PRO A 100 11.90 13.76 -11.12
CA PRO A 100 13.03 14.19 -10.33
C PRO A 100 13.07 13.49 -8.97
N ILE A 101 14.22 13.55 -8.33
CA ILE A 101 14.43 13.11 -6.96
C ILE A 101 15.01 14.27 -6.13
N ASP A 102 14.84 14.23 -4.82
CA ASP A 102 15.53 15.15 -3.92
C ASP A 102 16.95 14.68 -3.60
N GLU A 103 17.64 15.36 -2.69
CA GLU A 103 19.00 15.01 -2.23
C GLU A 103 19.10 13.62 -1.62
N ASN A 104 17.98 13.06 -1.14
CA ASN A 104 17.90 11.75 -0.49
C ASN A 104 17.40 10.67 -1.46
N ASN A 105 17.39 10.94 -2.75
CA ASN A 105 16.88 10.08 -3.82
C ASN A 105 15.37 9.81 -3.73
N VAL A 106 14.60 10.61 -2.98
CA VAL A 106 13.14 10.44 -2.89
C VAL A 106 12.47 11.10 -4.09
N ALA A 107 11.63 10.34 -4.78
CA ALA A 107 10.92 10.77 -5.98
C ALA A 107 9.99 11.96 -5.70
N GLN A 108 10.12 13.02 -6.51
CA GLN A 108 9.33 14.24 -6.46
C GLN A 108 8.33 14.26 -7.62
N PHE A 109 7.12 13.76 -7.37
CA PHE A 109 6.11 13.54 -8.42
C PHE A 109 4.69 13.93 -8.00
N PHE A 110 4.54 14.58 -6.84
CA PHE A 110 3.27 15.00 -6.31
C PHE A 110 3.35 16.37 -5.65
N TYR A 111 2.20 17.03 -5.57
CA TYR A 111 1.95 18.26 -4.82
C TYR A 111 0.77 18.03 -3.89
N ASN A 112 0.91 18.43 -2.63
CA ASN A 112 -0.21 18.48 -1.69
C ASN A 112 -0.83 19.86 -1.74
N TYR A 113 -2.16 19.92 -1.80
CA TYR A 113 -2.92 21.15 -1.60
C TYR A 113 -3.67 21.05 -0.27
N LEU A 114 -3.14 21.75 0.73
CA LEU A 114 -3.65 21.81 2.09
C LEU A 114 -3.51 23.25 2.60
N PRO A 115 -4.49 24.13 2.28
CA PRO A 115 -4.34 25.57 2.47
C PRO A 115 -3.92 25.99 3.87
N GLU A 116 -4.57 25.40 4.87
CA GLU A 116 -4.35 25.68 6.29
C GLU A 116 -3.24 24.82 6.91
N GLY A 117 -2.64 23.92 6.12
CA GLY A 117 -1.66 22.96 6.61
C GLY A 117 -2.28 21.91 7.52
N SER A 118 -1.41 21.09 8.11
CA SER A 118 -1.82 20.13 9.13
C SER A 118 -2.14 20.84 10.45
N PRO A 119 -3.01 20.27 11.30
CA PRO A 119 -3.12 20.69 12.69
C PRO A 119 -1.76 20.69 13.41
N GLN A 120 -1.68 21.33 14.57
CA GLN A 120 -0.48 21.23 15.38
C GLN A 120 -0.29 19.78 15.88
N LEU A 121 0.77 19.13 15.40
CA LEU A 121 1.14 17.76 15.74
C LEU A 121 2.49 17.74 16.45
N THR A 122 2.73 16.70 17.26
CA THR A 122 3.96 16.52 18.05
C THR A 122 5.23 16.56 17.18
N TYR A 123 5.18 15.97 15.99
CA TYR A 123 6.32 15.81 15.09
C TYR A 123 6.22 16.68 13.83
N GLY A 124 5.41 17.74 13.89
CA GLY A 124 5.10 18.55 12.72
C GLY A 124 4.15 17.85 11.76
N GLY A 125 3.91 18.50 10.63
CA GLY A 125 3.00 18.04 9.58
C GLY A 125 3.25 18.81 8.31
N ILE A 126 2.30 18.75 7.38
CA ILE A 126 2.38 19.52 6.13
C ILE A 126 2.17 21.00 6.45
N ALA A 127 3.14 21.84 6.09
CA ALA A 127 3.02 23.28 6.23
C ALA A 127 1.84 23.82 5.39
N PRO A 128 1.21 24.96 5.77
CA PRO A 128 0.18 25.60 4.97
C PRO A 128 0.65 25.82 3.54
N THR A 129 -0.07 25.26 2.58
CA THR A 129 0.26 25.42 1.16
C THR A 129 -0.24 26.76 0.63
N GLY A 130 -1.11 27.44 1.38
CA GLY A 130 -1.72 28.70 0.99
C GLY A 130 -2.82 28.53 -0.05
N GLN A 131 -3.01 29.56 -0.87
CA GLN A 131 -4.02 29.55 -1.94
C GLN A 131 -3.70 28.51 -3.01
N LEU A 132 -4.72 28.09 -3.77
CA LEU A 132 -4.51 27.19 -4.89
C LEU A 132 -3.51 27.82 -5.87
N PRO A 133 -2.41 27.13 -6.24
CA PRO A 133 -1.42 27.66 -7.16
C PRO A 133 -2.02 27.87 -8.55
N GLN A 134 -1.45 28.80 -9.31
CA GLN A 134 -1.86 29.07 -10.70
C GLN A 134 -1.58 27.86 -11.60
N ALA A 135 -0.50 27.13 -11.34
CA ALA A 135 -0.18 25.90 -12.03
C ALA A 135 0.68 24.97 -11.15
N VAL A 136 0.53 23.67 -11.36
CA VAL A 136 1.45 22.64 -10.86
C VAL A 136 1.99 21.88 -12.07
N ASN A 137 3.22 22.18 -12.48
CA ASN A 137 3.85 21.51 -13.61
C ASN A 137 4.71 20.35 -13.12
N PHE A 138 4.66 19.23 -13.84
CA PHE A 138 5.42 18.03 -13.54
C PHE A 138 6.57 17.91 -14.53
N PRO A 139 7.80 18.20 -14.11
CA PRO A 139 8.95 17.99 -14.97
C PRO A 139 9.31 16.50 -15.01
N LEU A 140 9.67 16.02 -16.19
CA LEU A 140 10.14 14.66 -16.42
C LEU A 140 11.36 14.71 -17.34
N THR A 141 12.33 13.82 -17.14
CA THR A 141 13.45 13.69 -18.08
C THR A 141 13.43 12.32 -18.75
N ALA A 142 13.85 12.25 -20.01
CA ALA A 142 13.95 10.99 -20.74
C ALA A 142 14.93 10.03 -20.03
N SER A 143 14.51 8.78 -19.83
CA SER A 143 15.27 7.75 -19.13
C SER A 143 15.23 6.43 -19.88
N LYS A 144 16.42 5.89 -20.19
CA LYS A 144 16.56 4.56 -20.78
C LYS A 144 16.24 3.44 -19.77
N LEU A 145 16.42 3.71 -18.48
CA LEU A 145 16.19 2.71 -17.41
C LEU A 145 14.69 2.38 -17.28
N THR A 146 13.82 3.35 -17.53
CA THR A 146 12.36 3.20 -17.44
C THR A 146 11.72 2.85 -18.79
N GLN A 147 12.53 2.61 -19.83
CA GLN A 147 12.07 2.29 -21.17
C GLN A 147 11.77 0.79 -21.35
N SER A 148 12.39 -0.08 -20.56
CA SER A 148 12.19 -1.53 -20.66
C SER A 148 10.76 -1.90 -20.20
N PRO A 149 10.07 -2.82 -20.90
CA PRO A 149 8.81 -3.38 -20.38
C PRO A 149 9.03 -4.32 -19.18
N GLU A 150 10.26 -4.84 -19.03
CA GLU A 150 10.68 -5.57 -17.84
C GLU A 150 11.32 -4.58 -16.85
N GLN A 151 10.77 -4.52 -15.63
CA GLN A 151 11.21 -3.65 -14.56
C GLN A 151 11.49 -4.49 -13.31
N HIS A 152 12.60 -4.25 -12.65
CA HIS A 152 12.95 -4.88 -11.38
C HIS A 152 12.85 -3.78 -10.32
N CYS A 153 12.08 -4.03 -9.26
CA CYS A 153 11.84 -3.06 -8.19
C CYS A 153 12.31 -3.65 -6.88
N ALA A 154 12.87 -2.83 -5.98
CA ALA A 154 13.01 -3.21 -4.58
C ALA A 154 11.72 -2.82 -3.84
N ILE A 155 11.16 -3.74 -3.07
CA ILE A 155 10.02 -3.44 -2.18
C ILE A 155 10.50 -3.66 -0.76
N GLY A 156 10.46 -2.60 0.04
CA GLY A 156 10.79 -2.62 1.46
C GLY A 156 9.55 -2.29 2.28
N ALA A 157 9.43 -2.87 3.46
CA ALA A 157 8.39 -2.56 4.43
C ALA A 157 9.00 -2.66 5.82
N ASP A 158 8.39 -2.02 6.81
CA ASP A 158 8.62 -2.28 8.22
C ASP A 158 10.11 -2.10 8.62
N ILE A 159 10.74 -1.01 8.15
CA ILE A 159 12.08 -0.62 8.63
C ILE A 159 12.01 -0.32 10.14
N GLN A 160 10.91 0.31 10.55
CA GLN A 160 10.40 0.43 11.92
C GLN A 160 11.46 0.81 12.97
N THR A 161 12.32 1.77 12.65
CA THR A 161 13.33 2.26 13.59
C THR A 161 12.69 3.11 14.70
N TYR A 162 13.06 2.87 15.96
CA TYR A 162 12.57 3.61 17.13
C TYR A 162 13.56 4.64 17.68
N ASN A 163 14.83 4.57 17.27
CA ASN A 163 15.89 5.44 17.76
C ASN A 163 17.08 5.45 16.78
N GLN A 164 18.01 6.39 16.96
CA GLN A 164 19.18 6.53 16.09
C GLN A 164 20.04 5.26 15.97
N LYS A 165 20.11 4.43 17.02
CA LYS A 165 20.90 3.20 16.98
C LYS A 165 20.29 2.19 16.00
N GLU A 166 18.96 2.12 15.94
CA GLU A 166 18.26 1.26 14.98
C GLU A 166 18.32 1.80 13.56
N VAL A 167 18.35 3.12 13.38
CA VAL A 167 18.66 3.73 12.07
C VAL A 167 20.02 3.24 11.56
N GLU A 168 21.02 3.17 12.44
CA GLU A 168 22.34 2.62 12.08
C GLU A 168 22.30 1.10 11.82
N PHE A 169 21.39 0.35 12.43
CA PHE A 169 21.18 -1.06 12.06
C PHE A 169 20.57 -1.18 10.66
N ALA A 170 19.57 -0.36 10.33
CA ALA A 170 18.99 -0.32 8.99
C ALA A 170 20.04 0.08 7.94
N ARG A 171 20.85 1.11 8.23
CA ARG A 171 21.97 1.58 7.40
C ARG A 171 22.94 0.44 7.09
N ASN A 172 23.45 -0.23 8.12
CA ASN A 172 24.48 -1.27 7.98
C ASN A 172 23.93 -2.61 7.48
N GLY A 173 22.61 -2.80 7.50
CA GLY A 173 21.92 -3.98 7.01
C GLY A 173 21.30 -3.74 5.65
N VAL A 174 19.96 -3.70 5.62
CA VAL A 174 19.16 -3.70 4.38
C VAL A 174 19.56 -2.61 3.39
N PHE A 175 19.89 -1.40 3.86
CA PHE A 175 20.29 -0.31 2.95
C PHE A 175 21.68 -0.54 2.34
N THR A 176 22.61 -1.17 3.05
CA THR A 176 23.92 -1.56 2.51
C THR A 176 23.77 -2.69 1.48
N ASP A 177 22.91 -3.67 1.75
CA ASP A 177 22.63 -4.76 0.82
C ASP A 177 21.95 -4.25 -0.47
N LEU A 178 21.00 -3.33 -0.34
CA LEU A 178 20.33 -2.70 -1.49
C LEU A 178 21.29 -1.78 -2.26
N ALA A 179 22.17 -1.05 -1.60
CA ALA A 179 23.18 -0.21 -2.26
C ALA A 179 24.17 -1.03 -3.12
N ALA A 180 24.41 -2.29 -2.76
CA ALA A 180 25.27 -3.20 -3.52
C ALA A 180 24.59 -3.78 -4.78
N ARG A 181 23.27 -3.66 -4.91
CA ARG A 181 22.50 -4.13 -6.06
C ARG A 181 22.45 -3.07 -7.17
N GLN A 182 22.22 -3.52 -8.41
CA GLN A 182 22.14 -2.64 -9.58
C GLN A 182 20.89 -2.87 -10.41
N ASP A 183 20.25 -4.02 -10.28
CA ASP A 183 19.14 -4.45 -11.13
C ASP A 183 17.88 -3.59 -11.02
N TYR A 184 17.71 -2.78 -9.97
CA TYR A 184 16.48 -2.01 -9.72
C TYR A 184 16.53 -0.53 -10.11
N ALA A 185 17.63 0.00 -10.63
CA ALA A 185 17.82 1.46 -10.80
C ALA A 185 16.71 2.20 -11.58
N GLY A 186 16.05 1.52 -12.54
CA GLY A 186 14.95 2.09 -13.32
C GLY A 186 13.65 2.23 -12.53
N CYS A 187 13.21 1.15 -11.87
CA CYS A 187 12.00 1.20 -11.05
C CYS A 187 12.26 1.94 -9.73
N GLY A 188 13.39 1.67 -9.11
CA GLY A 188 13.79 2.17 -7.81
C GLY A 188 13.33 1.27 -6.65
N ALA A 189 13.19 1.89 -5.49
CA ALA A 189 12.74 1.26 -4.26
C ALA A 189 11.37 1.80 -3.84
N LEU A 190 10.46 0.92 -3.44
CA LEU A 190 9.15 1.27 -2.89
C LEU A 190 9.12 0.82 -1.43
N PHE A 191 8.98 1.78 -0.52
CA PHE A 191 8.84 1.53 0.90
C PHE A 191 7.36 1.68 1.29
N ILE A 192 6.72 0.60 1.74
CA ILE A 192 5.25 0.48 1.72
C ILE A 192 4.55 0.61 3.08
N GLY A 193 5.25 1.06 4.12
CA GLY A 193 4.66 1.26 5.45
C GLY A 193 5.70 1.11 6.57
N ASP A 194 5.31 1.52 7.78
CA ASP A 194 6.06 1.32 9.04
C ASP A 194 7.56 1.63 8.92
N LEU A 195 7.85 2.80 8.36
CA LEU A 195 9.23 3.26 8.11
C LEU A 195 9.96 3.52 9.42
N VAL A 196 9.25 4.07 10.40
CA VAL A 196 9.72 4.31 11.76
C VAL A 196 8.64 3.83 12.74
N GLY A 197 9.04 3.53 13.97
CA GLY A 197 8.11 3.19 15.04
C GLY A 197 7.36 4.42 15.57
N ASP A 198 7.06 4.42 16.88
CA ASP A 198 6.23 5.45 17.50
C ASP A 198 6.89 6.84 17.60
N ASP A 199 8.22 6.91 17.44
CA ASP A 199 8.98 8.15 17.51
C ASP A 199 9.29 8.67 16.09
N LEU A 200 8.44 9.54 15.56
CA LEU A 200 8.67 10.13 14.23
C LEU A 200 9.87 11.08 14.18
N SER A 201 10.53 11.39 15.31
CA SER A 201 11.74 12.24 15.30
C SER A 201 12.95 11.58 14.61
N VAL A 202 12.87 10.27 14.33
CA VAL A 202 13.88 9.55 13.52
C VAL A 202 13.48 9.35 12.06
N PHE A 203 12.32 9.87 11.65
CA PHE A 203 11.83 9.71 10.28
C PHE A 203 12.79 10.27 9.24
N ASP A 204 13.32 11.47 9.47
CA ASP A 204 14.24 12.11 8.52
C ASP A 204 15.52 11.30 8.38
N GLN A 205 16.09 10.81 9.48
CA GLN A 205 17.31 10.00 9.49
C GLN A 205 17.10 8.64 8.80
N THR A 206 15.93 8.03 8.94
CA THR A 206 15.58 6.79 8.22
C THR A 206 15.33 7.06 6.75
N ARG A 207 14.63 8.14 6.41
CA ARG A 207 14.41 8.58 5.02
C ARG A 207 15.74 8.89 4.33
N GLU A 208 16.69 9.53 4.99
CA GLU A 208 18.02 9.86 4.46
C GLU A 208 18.81 8.61 4.01
N LEU A 209 18.52 7.43 4.57
CA LEU A 209 19.18 6.19 4.15
C LEU A 209 18.91 5.85 2.67
N THR A 210 17.84 6.36 2.05
CA THR A 210 17.59 6.15 0.62
C THR A 210 18.62 6.83 -0.28
N SER A 211 19.39 7.80 0.23
CA SER A 211 20.55 8.37 -0.48
C SER A 211 21.62 7.33 -0.80
N MET A 212 21.63 6.19 -0.10
CA MET A 212 22.56 5.09 -0.36
C MET A 212 22.18 4.27 -1.61
N LEU A 213 20.97 4.42 -2.13
CA LEU A 213 20.42 3.59 -3.19
C LEU A 213 20.67 4.20 -4.58
N ASN A 214 20.65 3.37 -5.63
CA ASN A 214 20.90 3.77 -7.02
C ASN A 214 19.63 3.86 -7.88
N GLY A 215 18.57 4.45 -7.34
CA GLY A 215 17.30 4.66 -8.03
C GLY A 215 16.34 5.53 -7.21
N PRO A 216 15.17 5.89 -7.76
CA PRO A 216 14.18 6.69 -7.03
C PRO A 216 13.55 5.89 -5.88
N ALA A 217 13.55 6.44 -4.67
CA ALA A 217 12.80 5.91 -3.55
C ALA A 217 11.38 6.52 -3.52
N ARG A 218 10.38 5.67 -3.30
CA ARG A 218 8.97 6.08 -3.10
C ARG A 218 8.50 5.55 -1.77
N PHE A 219 7.96 6.44 -0.95
CA PHE A 219 7.34 6.07 0.31
C PHE A 219 5.82 6.09 0.12
N LEU A 220 5.19 4.93 0.29
CA LEU A 220 3.75 4.83 0.40
C LEU A 220 3.40 4.88 1.90
N PRO A 221 2.65 5.89 2.36
CA PRO A 221 2.19 5.90 3.73
C PRO A 221 0.98 4.97 3.87
N GLY A 222 1.08 3.97 4.73
CA GLY A 222 -0.02 3.35 5.47
C GLY A 222 0.35 3.46 6.95
N VAL A 223 -0.63 3.59 7.86
CA VAL A 223 -0.33 3.80 9.29
C VAL A 223 -1.21 2.91 10.14
N LEU A 224 -0.58 2.11 11.00
CA LEU A 224 -1.19 1.67 12.25
C LEU A 224 -1.07 2.82 13.26
N THR A 225 -2.18 3.43 13.65
CA THR A 225 -2.20 4.52 14.64
C THR A 225 -2.45 3.95 16.02
N LEU A 226 -1.58 4.27 16.99
CA LEU A 226 -1.79 4.04 18.42
C LEU A 226 -1.99 5.38 19.14
N ASP A 227 -3.24 5.74 19.43
CA ASP A 227 -3.60 6.95 20.14
C ASP A 227 -3.63 6.70 21.65
N ILE A 228 -2.80 7.40 22.43
CA ILE A 228 -2.77 7.29 23.89
C ILE A 228 -3.20 8.61 24.53
N LYS A 229 -4.32 8.59 25.27
CA LYS A 229 -4.82 9.73 26.04
C LYS A 229 -5.12 9.32 27.48
N ASN A 230 -4.22 9.70 28.40
CA ASN A 230 -4.25 9.27 29.81
C ASN A 230 -4.17 7.74 29.94
N MET A 231 -5.26 7.08 30.33
CA MET A 231 -5.37 5.63 30.42
C MET A 231 -6.12 5.02 29.24
N LEU A 232 -6.56 5.82 28.28
CA LEU A 232 -7.15 5.33 27.03
C LEU A 232 -6.03 5.10 26.02
N VAL A 233 -5.96 3.88 25.51
CA VAL A 233 -5.15 3.48 24.38
C VAL A 233 -6.12 3.08 23.29
N THR A 234 -6.03 3.63 22.08
CA THR A 234 -6.87 3.25 20.94
C THR A 234 -6.04 3.00 19.71
N GLU A 235 -6.16 1.82 19.11
CA GLU A 235 -5.39 1.38 17.95
C GLU A 235 -6.25 1.31 16.68
N ARG A 236 -5.76 1.72 15.51
CA ARG A 236 -6.48 1.50 14.24
C ARG A 236 -5.54 1.39 13.06
N PHE A 237 -5.86 0.50 12.12
CA PHE A 237 -5.23 0.52 10.81
C PHE A 237 -5.98 1.51 9.92
N THR A 238 -5.27 2.32 9.12
CA THR A 238 -5.91 3.15 8.10
C THR A 238 -5.14 3.04 6.79
N THR A 239 -5.81 2.54 5.76
CA THR A 239 -5.33 2.67 4.38
C THR A 239 -5.28 4.16 4.02
N ARG A 240 -4.28 4.58 3.22
CA ARG A 240 -4.15 5.98 2.82
C ARG A 240 -5.42 6.46 2.12
N GLY A 241 -6.01 7.55 2.61
CA GLY A 241 -7.23 8.13 2.03
C GLY A 241 -8.50 7.32 2.32
N GLY A 242 -8.39 6.18 3.01
CA GLY A 242 -9.53 5.45 3.55
C GLY A 242 -10.11 6.14 4.77
N ASP A 243 -11.37 5.87 5.05
CA ASP A 243 -12.08 6.38 6.24
C ASP A 243 -11.89 5.48 7.48
N GLY A 244 -11.10 4.41 7.34
CA GLY A 244 -10.85 3.42 8.38
C GLY A 244 -11.94 2.35 8.50
N SER A 245 -12.84 2.21 7.50
CA SER A 245 -13.83 1.12 7.47
C SER A 245 -13.19 -0.27 7.32
N ASP A 246 -12.07 -0.34 6.61
CA ASP A 246 -11.42 -1.60 6.25
C ASP A 246 -10.55 -2.06 7.42
N GLN A 247 -11.02 -3.06 8.15
CA GLN A 247 -10.33 -3.60 9.32
C GLN A 247 -10.24 -5.13 9.34
N MET A 248 -10.86 -5.80 8.37
CA MET A 248 -10.90 -7.24 8.31
C MET A 248 -10.82 -7.74 6.88
N VAL A 249 -10.60 -9.04 6.75
CA VAL A 249 -10.86 -9.78 5.52
C VAL A 249 -11.66 -11.03 5.84
N LEU A 250 -12.61 -11.37 4.97
CA LEU A 250 -13.49 -12.52 5.10
C LEU A 250 -13.12 -13.61 4.10
N SER A 251 -13.21 -14.86 4.53
CA SER A 251 -12.89 -16.01 3.68
C SER A 251 -13.58 -17.29 4.17
N LEU A 252 -13.46 -18.38 3.41
CA LEU A 252 -13.93 -19.69 3.81
C LEU A 252 -12.75 -20.63 4.06
N ASN A 253 -12.85 -21.41 5.14
CA ASN A 253 -11.95 -22.51 5.41
C ASN A 253 -12.72 -23.81 5.22
N THR A 254 -12.53 -24.41 4.04
CA THR A 254 -13.21 -25.62 3.59
C THR A 254 -12.26 -26.80 3.56
N SER A 255 -12.81 -28.01 3.46
CA SER A 255 -12.04 -29.24 3.21
C SER A 255 -11.14 -29.10 1.96
N LYS A 256 -11.67 -28.47 0.90
CA LYS A 256 -10.95 -28.17 -0.34
C LYS A 256 -9.75 -27.25 -0.10
N TYR A 257 -9.93 -26.16 0.64
CA TYR A 257 -8.82 -25.27 1.01
C TYR A 257 -7.76 -26.00 1.85
N ARG A 258 -8.17 -26.79 2.85
CA ARG A 258 -7.22 -27.51 3.71
C ARG A 258 -6.43 -28.58 2.96
N ALA A 259 -7.06 -29.27 2.01
CA ALA A 259 -6.38 -30.21 1.12
C ALA A 259 -5.35 -29.49 0.23
N TRP A 260 -5.76 -28.39 -0.43
CA TRP A 260 -4.87 -27.57 -1.24
C TRP A 260 -3.71 -27.01 -0.39
N TYR A 261 -3.96 -26.53 0.83
CA TYR A 261 -2.90 -26.09 1.74
C TYR A 261 -1.89 -27.22 2.00
N ALA A 262 -2.37 -28.42 2.33
CA ALA A 262 -1.51 -29.55 2.67
C ALA A 262 -0.62 -29.99 1.49
N GLU A 263 -1.12 -29.88 0.26
CA GLU A 263 -0.36 -30.17 -0.95
C GLU A 263 0.73 -29.11 -1.24
N ASN A 264 0.51 -27.87 -0.83
CA ASN A 264 1.36 -26.74 -1.22
C ASN A 264 2.29 -26.23 -0.11
N ILE A 265 2.05 -26.55 1.16
CA ILE A 265 2.81 -26.01 2.30
C ILE A 265 4.33 -26.29 2.22
N THR A 266 4.73 -27.42 1.64
CA THR A 266 6.14 -27.81 1.48
C THR A 266 6.76 -27.34 0.17
N LYS A 267 5.97 -26.77 -0.75
CA LYS A 267 6.48 -26.29 -2.04
C LYS A 267 7.21 -24.96 -1.83
N PRO A 268 8.16 -24.62 -2.74
CA PRO A 268 8.71 -23.27 -2.78
C PRO A 268 7.58 -22.23 -2.90
N ARG A 269 7.73 -21.09 -2.23
CA ARG A 269 6.79 -19.98 -2.41
C ARG A 269 6.86 -19.49 -3.85
N SER A 270 5.76 -18.91 -4.34
CA SER A 270 5.57 -18.53 -5.75
C SER A 270 5.49 -19.70 -6.76
N SER A 271 5.17 -20.91 -6.29
CA SER A 271 5.08 -22.11 -7.16
C SER A 271 3.77 -22.90 -7.06
N ALA A 272 2.88 -22.52 -6.14
CA ALA A 272 1.56 -23.13 -6.07
C ALA A 272 0.67 -22.59 -7.20
N GLU A 273 -0.17 -23.46 -7.76
CA GLU A 273 -1.28 -23.02 -8.62
C GLU A 273 -2.39 -22.41 -7.76
N GLU A 274 -3.12 -21.44 -8.31
CA GLU A 274 -4.26 -20.80 -7.64
C GLU A 274 -5.32 -21.82 -7.24
N LEU A 275 -5.91 -21.63 -6.06
CA LEU A 275 -7.06 -22.43 -5.63
C LEU A 275 -8.29 -21.99 -6.41
N GLU A 276 -8.80 -22.86 -7.29
CA GLU A 276 -10.04 -22.60 -8.02
C GLU A 276 -11.24 -22.50 -7.07
N ASN A 277 -12.13 -21.53 -7.28
CA ASN A 277 -13.37 -21.31 -6.53
C ASN A 277 -13.20 -21.41 -5.00
N PRO A 278 -12.43 -20.52 -4.36
CA PRO A 278 -12.13 -20.61 -2.93
C PRO A 278 -13.34 -20.25 -2.04
N LEU A 279 -14.38 -19.65 -2.60
CA LEU A 279 -15.63 -19.30 -1.93
C LEU A 279 -16.78 -20.28 -2.25
N GLU A 280 -16.43 -21.49 -2.67
CA GLU A 280 -17.38 -22.58 -2.93
C GLU A 280 -17.35 -23.59 -1.78
N VAL A 281 -18.53 -24.01 -1.32
CA VAL A 281 -18.72 -25.03 -0.27
C VAL A 281 -19.61 -26.13 -0.81
N SER A 282 -19.19 -27.39 -0.70
CA SER A 282 -20.07 -28.50 -1.05
C SER A 282 -21.13 -28.68 0.03
N ARG A 283 -22.40 -28.84 -0.36
CA ARG A 283 -23.50 -29.15 0.56
C ARG A 283 -23.30 -30.49 1.29
N ASP A 284 -22.52 -31.40 0.70
CA ASP A 284 -22.20 -32.69 1.31
C ASP A 284 -21.04 -32.58 2.33
N GLU A 285 -20.37 -31.41 2.43
CA GLU A 285 -19.37 -31.15 3.47
C GLU A 285 -20.05 -30.97 4.84
N PRO A 286 -19.62 -31.68 5.90
CA PRO A 286 -20.18 -31.45 7.23
C PRO A 286 -20.00 -30.01 7.69
N ALA A 287 -21.00 -29.43 8.33
CA ALA A 287 -20.99 -28.06 8.82
C ALA A 287 -19.80 -27.74 9.74
N GLU A 288 -19.35 -28.69 10.56
CA GLU A 288 -18.17 -28.52 11.39
C GLU A 288 -16.84 -28.49 10.61
N GLN A 289 -16.86 -28.89 9.34
CA GLN A 289 -15.71 -28.89 8.44
C GLN A 289 -15.66 -27.65 7.55
N ALA A 290 -16.76 -26.96 7.28
CA ALA A 290 -16.75 -25.70 6.54
C ALA A 290 -17.09 -24.52 7.47
N TRP A 291 -16.20 -23.53 7.57
CA TRP A 291 -16.47 -22.34 8.36
C TRP A 291 -16.08 -21.04 7.67
N LEU A 292 -16.86 -20.01 7.96
CA LEU A 292 -16.49 -18.62 7.72
C LEU A 292 -15.29 -18.28 8.60
N THR A 293 -14.26 -17.73 7.98
CA THR A 293 -13.08 -17.18 8.66
C THR A 293 -13.12 -15.66 8.56
N THR A 294 -12.99 -15.00 9.71
CA THR A 294 -12.85 -13.56 9.81
C THR A 294 -11.47 -13.26 10.35
N ASN A 295 -10.63 -12.68 9.52
CA ASN A 295 -9.35 -12.15 9.93
C ASN A 295 -9.54 -10.67 10.29
N PHE A 296 -9.65 -10.36 11.58
CA PHE A 296 -9.86 -9.00 12.06
C PHE A 296 -8.52 -8.43 12.51
N TRP A 297 -7.88 -7.57 11.72
CA TRP A 297 -6.45 -7.24 11.86
C TRP A 297 -6.05 -6.73 13.25
N MET A 298 -6.86 -5.83 13.84
CA MET A 298 -6.67 -5.34 15.22
C MET A 298 -7.55 -6.07 16.24
N GLY A 299 -7.95 -7.30 15.94
CA GLY A 299 -8.73 -8.14 16.82
C GLY A 299 -7.89 -8.64 18.01
N SER A 300 -8.35 -8.35 19.23
CA SER A 300 -7.72 -8.79 20.47
C SER A 300 -8.65 -9.69 21.30
N THR A 301 -8.22 -10.10 22.50
CA THR A 301 -9.00 -10.98 23.39
C THR A 301 -10.29 -10.36 23.91
N GLY A 302 -10.44 -9.03 23.83
CA GLY A 302 -11.69 -8.34 24.17
C GLY A 302 -12.58 -8.01 22.96
N SER A 303 -12.15 -8.34 21.74
CA SER A 303 -12.94 -8.13 20.53
C SER A 303 -14.02 -9.21 20.36
N THR A 304 -15.13 -8.84 19.73
CA THR A 304 -16.19 -9.78 19.34
C THR A 304 -16.39 -9.79 17.84
N VAL A 305 -16.77 -10.94 17.30
CA VAL A 305 -17.15 -11.10 15.89
C VAL A 305 -18.47 -11.82 15.85
N GLU A 306 -19.43 -11.26 15.11
CA GLU A 306 -20.74 -11.84 14.87
C GLU A 306 -20.99 -11.93 13.37
N ALA A 307 -21.66 -12.97 12.89
CA ALA A 307 -22.08 -13.04 11.50
C ALA A 307 -23.55 -13.44 11.38
N ALA A 308 -24.21 -12.88 10.37
CA ALA A 308 -25.55 -13.25 9.94
C ALA A 308 -25.48 -13.84 8.54
N ILE A 309 -25.96 -15.08 8.39
CA ILE A 309 -26.08 -15.75 7.09
C ILE A 309 -27.49 -15.49 6.53
N ASP A 310 -27.57 -15.04 5.27
CA ASP A 310 -28.80 -14.75 4.52
C ASP A 310 -29.84 -13.89 5.26
N GLY A 311 -29.35 -12.87 5.97
CA GLY A 311 -30.20 -11.96 6.75
C GLY A 311 -30.82 -12.59 8.00
N GLY A 312 -30.36 -13.78 8.40
CA GLY A 312 -30.70 -14.42 9.66
C GLY A 312 -30.21 -13.66 10.90
N GLY A 313 -30.44 -14.23 12.08
CA GLY A 313 -29.96 -13.66 13.34
C GLY A 313 -28.43 -13.72 13.45
N PRO A 314 -27.78 -12.74 14.11
CA PRO A 314 -26.34 -12.77 14.31
C PRO A 314 -25.94 -13.93 15.22
N VAL A 315 -24.89 -14.65 14.84
CA VAL A 315 -24.26 -15.72 15.61
C VAL A 315 -22.83 -15.32 15.94
N VAL A 316 -22.45 -15.46 17.21
CA VAL A 316 -21.11 -15.12 17.70
C VAL A 316 -20.10 -16.14 17.18
N ALA A 317 -19.06 -15.65 16.50
CA ALA A 317 -17.94 -16.45 16.05
C ALA A 317 -16.94 -16.73 17.19
N SER A 318 -16.23 -17.85 17.09
CA SER A 318 -15.23 -18.26 18.08
C SER A 318 -13.84 -17.85 17.65
N ARG A 319 -13.10 -17.15 18.52
CA ARG A 319 -11.68 -16.84 18.28
C ARG A 319 -10.85 -18.13 18.23
N THR A 320 -9.96 -18.28 17.26
CA THR A 320 -9.21 -19.52 17.06
C THR A 320 -8.08 -19.69 18.08
N GLN A 321 -7.29 -18.65 18.32
CA GLN A 321 -6.28 -18.56 19.37
C GLN A 321 -6.87 -17.84 20.59
N GLN A 322 -6.73 -18.36 21.81
CA GLN A 322 -7.35 -17.78 23.02
C GLN A 322 -6.45 -16.77 23.74
N LEU A 323 -5.14 -16.79 23.50
CA LEU A 323 -4.10 -15.99 24.15
C LEU A 323 -4.16 -16.00 25.68
N ARG A 324 -4.31 -17.20 26.25
CA ARG A 324 -4.25 -17.50 27.69
C ARG A 324 -2.92 -18.12 28.10
N GLY A 325 -1.89 -17.96 27.26
CA GLY A 325 -0.55 -18.54 27.45
C GLY A 325 -0.38 -19.92 26.81
N GLU A 326 -1.33 -20.37 25.98
CA GLU A 326 -1.17 -21.58 25.17
C GLU A 326 -0.17 -21.38 24.02
N ASP A 327 0.42 -22.48 23.53
CA ASP A 327 1.30 -22.46 22.37
C ASP A 327 0.55 -21.94 21.11
N PRO A 328 1.25 -21.28 20.18
CA PRO A 328 0.66 -20.87 18.91
C PRO A 328 0.09 -22.09 18.16
N LEU A 329 -1.16 -21.99 17.75
CA LEU A 329 -1.80 -22.97 16.89
C LEU A 329 -1.33 -22.75 15.45
N ILE A 330 -0.92 -23.83 14.79
CA ILE A 330 -0.26 -23.78 13.48
C ILE A 330 -0.98 -24.71 12.52
N GLY A 331 -1.16 -24.25 11.29
CA GLY A 331 -1.69 -25.02 10.17
C GLY A 331 -2.88 -24.34 9.51
N ALA A 332 -3.43 -25.01 8.50
CA ALA A 332 -4.50 -24.47 7.66
C ALA A 332 -5.73 -23.97 8.45
N GLU A 333 -6.02 -24.57 9.61
CA GLU A 333 -7.16 -24.19 10.45
C GLU A 333 -6.93 -22.89 11.25
N TYR A 334 -5.67 -22.47 11.37
CA TYR A 334 -5.23 -21.35 12.22
C TYR A 334 -4.55 -20.23 11.40
N SER A 335 -4.58 -20.35 10.08
CA SER A 335 -4.09 -19.35 9.12
C SER A 335 -5.25 -18.67 8.41
N ASP A 336 -5.01 -17.47 7.89
CA ASP A 336 -5.97 -16.79 7.00
C ASP A 336 -5.92 -17.40 5.59
N PRO A 337 -7.02 -18.01 5.10
CA PRO A 337 -7.07 -18.55 3.74
C PRO A 337 -6.67 -17.56 2.66
N VAL A 338 -7.08 -16.28 2.75
CA VAL A 338 -6.75 -15.26 1.73
C VAL A 338 -5.24 -15.02 1.70
N ALA A 339 -4.64 -14.79 2.86
CA ALA A 339 -3.19 -14.60 2.97
C ALA A 339 -2.39 -15.81 2.46
N ILE A 340 -2.80 -17.04 2.80
CA ILE A 340 -2.13 -18.25 2.33
C ILE A 340 -2.24 -18.40 0.81
N MET A 341 -3.42 -18.20 0.24
CA MET A 341 -3.63 -18.29 -1.21
C MET A 341 -2.73 -17.31 -1.96
N GLU A 342 -2.66 -16.06 -1.51
CA GLU A 342 -1.75 -15.05 -2.07
C GLU A 342 -0.28 -15.45 -1.92
N GLN A 343 0.15 -15.85 -0.72
CA GLN A 343 1.56 -16.10 -0.41
C GLN A 343 2.13 -17.35 -1.09
N PHE A 344 1.32 -18.40 -1.24
CA PHE A 344 1.76 -19.65 -1.85
C PHE A 344 1.92 -19.47 -3.37
N VAL A 345 1.04 -18.69 -4.01
CA VAL A 345 1.02 -18.45 -5.46
C VAL A 345 1.98 -17.34 -5.88
N HIS A 346 2.05 -16.24 -5.13
CA HIS A 346 2.80 -15.05 -5.53
C HIS A 346 4.10 -14.79 -4.74
N GLY A 347 4.32 -15.55 -3.66
CA GLY A 347 5.48 -15.37 -2.78
C GLY A 347 5.14 -14.56 -1.53
N GLY A 348 6.05 -14.56 -0.54
CA GLY A 348 5.87 -13.87 0.73
C GLY A 348 6.22 -14.74 1.95
N GLY A 349 6.02 -14.18 3.14
CA GLY A 349 6.16 -14.91 4.41
C GLY A 349 5.15 -16.05 4.53
N LEU A 350 5.37 -16.97 5.47
CA LEU A 350 4.40 -18.03 5.78
C LEU A 350 3.47 -17.58 6.92
N ALA A 351 2.22 -17.26 6.61
CA ALA A 351 1.19 -16.97 7.59
C ALA A 351 0.50 -18.24 8.14
N ASP A 352 1.27 -19.25 8.58
CA ASP A 352 0.72 -20.55 9.05
C ASP A 352 0.04 -20.50 10.42
N ARG A 353 0.05 -19.32 11.05
CA ARG A 353 -0.56 -19.03 12.34
C ARG A 353 -1.03 -17.59 12.35
N SER A 354 -2.16 -17.34 13.00
CA SER A 354 -2.63 -15.99 13.28
C SER A 354 -3.33 -15.94 14.63
N MET A 355 -3.10 -14.84 15.35
CA MET A 355 -3.70 -14.59 16.66
C MET A 355 -5.03 -13.83 16.57
N HIS A 356 -5.44 -13.42 15.37
CA HIS A 356 -6.55 -12.49 15.18
C HIS A 356 -7.58 -13.02 14.18
N LEU A 357 -7.84 -14.34 14.27
CA LEU A 357 -8.89 -15.03 13.51
C LEU A 357 -10.07 -15.43 14.38
N TRP A 358 -11.26 -15.32 13.81
CA TRP A 358 -12.51 -15.87 14.31
C TRP A 358 -13.08 -16.84 13.28
N ARG A 359 -13.73 -17.90 13.79
CA ARG A 359 -14.42 -18.89 12.97
C ARG A 359 -15.87 -19.03 13.35
N LEU A 360 -16.73 -19.18 12.34
CA LEU A 360 -18.12 -19.55 12.51
C LEU A 360 -18.46 -20.69 11.55
N ALA A 361 -18.85 -21.85 12.11
CA ALA A 361 -19.32 -22.99 11.32
C ALA A 361 -20.52 -22.57 10.47
N LEU A 362 -20.55 -22.99 9.20
CA LEU A 362 -21.67 -22.71 8.32
C LEU A 362 -22.87 -23.59 8.71
N PRO A 363 -24.12 -23.13 8.55
CA PRO A 363 -25.30 -23.97 8.75
C PRO A 363 -25.28 -25.21 7.83
N ALA A 364 -25.69 -26.37 8.35
CA ALA A 364 -25.71 -27.62 7.59
C ALA A 364 -26.86 -27.70 6.57
N ASP A 365 -27.84 -26.81 6.68
CA ASP A 365 -29.08 -26.78 5.92
C ASP A 365 -29.11 -25.65 4.88
N LEU A 366 -27.95 -25.10 4.51
CA LEU A 366 -27.86 -24.17 3.39
C LEU A 366 -28.29 -24.86 2.09
N GLU A 367 -29.17 -24.19 1.35
CA GLU A 367 -29.63 -24.65 0.04
C GLU A 367 -28.50 -24.56 -1.01
N VAL A 368 -28.67 -25.21 -2.15
CA VAL A 368 -27.70 -25.03 -3.26
C VAL A 368 -27.94 -23.66 -3.91
N GLY A 369 -26.89 -22.85 -4.01
CA GLY A 369 -26.94 -21.53 -4.62
C GLY A 369 -26.02 -20.50 -3.96
N GLU A 370 -26.26 -19.23 -4.27
CA GLU A 370 -25.53 -18.10 -3.70
C GLU A 370 -26.06 -17.75 -2.30
N HIS A 371 -25.13 -17.49 -1.38
CA HIS A 371 -25.39 -17.11 0.00
C HIS A 371 -24.58 -15.88 0.39
N THR A 372 -25.05 -15.17 1.42
CA THR A 372 -24.38 -13.99 1.95
C THR A 372 -24.07 -14.15 3.42
N ALA A 373 -22.86 -13.80 3.82
CA ALA A 373 -22.43 -13.72 5.21
C ALA A 373 -22.08 -12.27 5.56
N LYS A 374 -22.95 -11.60 6.30
CA LYS A 374 -22.67 -10.25 6.83
C LYS A 374 -22.00 -10.37 8.18
N VAL A 375 -20.75 -9.94 8.27
CA VAL A 375 -19.92 -10.01 9.49
C VAL A 375 -19.83 -8.64 10.13
N THR A 376 -19.96 -8.59 11.45
CA THR A 376 -19.70 -7.40 12.26
C THR A 376 -18.65 -7.72 13.31
N SER A 377 -17.51 -7.04 13.22
CA SER A 377 -16.43 -7.12 14.19
C SER A 377 -16.49 -5.90 15.10
N THR A 378 -16.45 -6.11 16.41
CA THR A 378 -16.41 -5.05 17.41
C THR A 378 -15.07 -5.12 18.13
N ASP A 379 -14.32 -4.02 18.17
CA ASP A 379 -13.05 -3.96 18.91
C ASP A 379 -13.25 -3.71 20.41
N VAL A 380 -12.14 -3.67 21.15
CA VAL A 380 -12.13 -3.40 22.60
C VAL A 380 -12.60 -2.00 22.98
N HIS A 381 -12.71 -1.09 22.01
CA HIS A 381 -13.19 0.28 22.16
C HIS A 381 -14.68 0.42 21.81
N GLY A 382 -15.32 -0.66 21.37
CA GLY A 382 -16.72 -0.69 20.97
C GLY A 382 -16.99 -0.18 19.55
N ARG A 383 -15.95 0.12 18.75
CA ARG A 383 -16.12 0.48 17.33
C ARG A 383 -16.50 -0.78 16.55
N LYS A 384 -17.39 -0.60 15.58
CA LYS A 384 -17.95 -1.68 14.77
C LYS A 384 -17.55 -1.52 13.32
N PHE A 385 -17.09 -2.61 12.74
CA PHE A 385 -16.72 -2.73 11.34
C PHE A 385 -17.58 -3.82 10.72
N THR A 386 -18.08 -3.59 9.50
CA THR A 386 -19.01 -4.51 8.86
C THR A 386 -18.58 -4.77 7.43
N GLU A 387 -18.52 -6.05 7.09
CA GLU A 387 -18.19 -6.52 5.75
C GLU A 387 -19.16 -7.64 5.36
N THR A 388 -19.32 -7.88 4.06
CA THR A 388 -20.19 -8.94 3.54
C THR A 388 -19.42 -9.81 2.58
N LEU A 389 -19.41 -11.11 2.85
CA LEU A 389 -18.89 -12.13 1.95
C LEU A 389 -20.04 -12.76 1.18
N VAL A 390 -19.88 -12.93 -0.13
CA VAL A 390 -20.76 -13.74 -0.98
C VAL A 390 -20.06 -15.07 -1.25
N PHE A 391 -20.77 -16.18 -1.07
CA PHE A 391 -20.23 -17.53 -1.30
C PHE A 391 -21.27 -18.43 -1.95
N GLU A 392 -20.84 -19.52 -2.58
CA GLU A 392 -21.72 -20.45 -3.27
C GLU A 392 -21.72 -21.82 -2.60
N VAL A 393 -22.91 -22.38 -2.37
CA VAL A 393 -23.10 -23.76 -1.95
C VAL A 393 -23.42 -24.61 -3.16
N THR A 394 -22.57 -25.60 -3.44
CA THR A 394 -22.69 -26.49 -4.60
C THR A 394 -23.10 -27.90 -4.21
N LYS A 395 -23.45 -28.70 -5.21
CA LYS A 395 -24.03 -30.03 -5.01
C LYS A 395 -23.05 -31.07 -4.52
#